data_AF-A0A367XP93-F1
#
_entry.id   AF-A0A367XP93-F1
#
_cell.length_a   1.000
_cell.length_b   1.000
_cell.length_c   1.000
_cell.angle_alpha   90.00
_cell.angle_beta   90.00
_cell.angle_gamma   90.00
#
_symmetry.space_group_name_H-M   'P 1'
#
loop_
_entity.id
_entity.type
_entity.pdbx_description
1 polymer ?
#
loop_
_entity_poly.entity_id
_entity_poly.type
_entity_poly.pdbx_seq_one_letter_code
_entity_poly.pdbx_strand_id
1 'polypeptide(L)'
;MLLKNFIIPFLIAATTVTAFLDISSSLTKFASFDFNVGDISITKGASFTLVDKIDAIFQGGLSIEKDCDLFLVSKVEAIKVKLENIFSTVVNKGLWVIKTVEATKKAIISIAVAKLENIGNLIYYIEAEKLAIISKNIKNTGCIHIKQDACTDTVAELGCNGGSIENQGTICLTNYKAKIFAPVSGSGCIAIEKDSHIEIGDFFSFDKEQTFYLGASKGSICAAPSLIPKTYKVVNFSKEKKISLTTPLGSFSLLKQAAFSYDSNSGVLTLRAGLKSQKFFIGKGYDSSKFSVCKDDNTAVEYDGDCPAPSRPAVCQPCPEAPETPAQ
;
A
#
# COMPACT_ATOMS: atom_id res chain seq x y z
N MET A 1 -53.36 17.22 -50.44
CA MET A 1 -53.26 16.14 -49.44
C MET A 1 -52.02 15.32 -49.75
N LEU A 2 -50.99 15.38 -48.90
CA LEU A 2 -50.08 14.28 -48.55
C LEU A 2 -48.97 14.83 -47.64
N LEU A 3 -49.15 14.55 -46.35
CA LEU A 3 -48.13 14.57 -45.31
C LEU A 3 -46.93 13.73 -45.76
N LYS A 4 -45.72 14.28 -45.69
CA LYS A 4 -44.49 13.47 -45.57
C LYS A 4 -43.67 13.93 -44.39
N ASN A 5 -43.63 13.03 -43.42
CA ASN A 5 -42.94 13.07 -42.14
C ASN A 5 -41.49 13.59 -42.26
N PHE A 6 -41.18 14.66 -41.52
CA PHE A 6 -39.84 14.86 -40.97
C PHE A 6 -39.91 14.53 -39.48
N ILE A 7 -39.51 13.31 -39.14
CA ILE A 7 -39.14 12.98 -37.76
C ILE A 7 -37.75 13.60 -37.57
N ILE A 8 -37.68 14.74 -36.88
CA ILE A 8 -36.42 15.27 -36.35
C ILE A 8 -36.07 14.37 -35.16
N PRO A 9 -34.95 13.63 -35.17
CA PRO A 9 -34.50 12.98 -33.96
C PRO A 9 -34.07 14.08 -32.99
N PHE A 10 -34.86 14.27 -31.93
CA PHE A 10 -34.45 15.07 -30.79
C PHE A 10 -33.32 14.29 -30.10
N LEU A 11 -32.07 14.62 -30.46
CA LEU A 11 -30.90 14.25 -29.68
C LEU A 11 -31.03 14.98 -28.34
N ILE A 12 -31.69 14.33 -27.38
CA ILE A 12 -31.53 14.66 -25.98
C ILE A 12 -30.10 14.29 -25.64
N ALA A 13 -29.18 15.25 -25.80
CA ALA A 13 -27.94 15.20 -25.05
C ALA A 13 -28.37 15.26 -23.58
N ALA A 14 -28.49 14.10 -22.95
CA ALA A 14 -28.57 14.02 -21.51
C ALA A 14 -27.23 14.55 -21.00
N THR A 15 -27.13 15.85 -20.78
CA THR A 15 -26.14 16.42 -19.89
C THR A 15 -26.48 15.85 -18.52
N THR A 16 -25.89 14.72 -18.17
CA THR A 16 -25.85 14.28 -16.79
C THR A 16 -25.08 15.37 -16.06
N VAL A 17 -25.81 16.28 -15.40
CA VAL A 17 -25.21 17.13 -14.38
C VAL A 17 -24.81 16.18 -13.28
N THR A 18 -23.56 15.70 -13.33
CA THR A 18 -22.97 15.03 -12.18
C THR A 18 -22.90 16.10 -11.11
N ALA A 19 -23.61 15.89 -10.00
CA ALA A 19 -23.50 16.79 -8.85
C ALA A 19 -22.02 16.81 -8.45
N PHE A 20 -21.37 17.97 -8.55
CA PHE A 20 -19.98 18.14 -8.20
C PHE A 20 -19.89 19.08 -7.00
N LEU A 21 -19.05 18.73 -6.03
CA LEU A 21 -18.79 19.57 -4.87
C LEU A 21 -17.34 20.06 -4.90
N ASP A 22 -17.16 21.37 -4.95
CA ASP A 22 -15.86 22.03 -4.82
C ASP A 22 -15.71 22.66 -3.42
N ILE A 23 -14.74 22.17 -2.65
CA ILE A 23 -14.34 22.76 -1.38
C ILE A 23 -13.13 23.64 -1.66
N SER A 24 -13.39 24.92 -1.94
CA SER A 24 -12.35 25.92 -2.25
C SER A 24 -12.05 26.87 -1.09
N SER A 25 -12.67 26.65 0.06
CA SER A 25 -12.40 27.35 1.33
C SER A 25 -12.32 26.34 2.47
N SER A 26 -11.33 26.48 3.35
CA SER A 26 -11.12 25.53 4.45
C SER A 26 -12.35 25.40 5.35
N LEU A 27 -12.67 24.17 5.71
CA LEU A 27 -13.87 23.81 6.45
C LEU A 27 -13.55 22.68 7.43
N THR A 28 -13.92 22.88 8.69
CA THR A 28 -13.92 21.82 9.71
C THR A 28 -15.36 21.50 10.11
N LYS A 29 -15.72 20.21 10.13
CA LYS A 29 -17.04 19.71 10.51
C LYS A 29 -16.92 18.70 11.66
N PHE A 30 -17.69 18.94 12.72
CA PHE A 30 -17.84 18.04 13.89
C PHE A 30 -19.19 17.28 13.86
N ALA A 31 -19.79 17.17 12.68
CA ALA A 31 -21.08 16.55 12.46
C ALA A 31 -21.06 15.77 11.14
N SER A 32 -22.03 14.89 10.94
CA SER A 32 -22.18 14.10 9.72
C SER A 32 -22.10 14.98 8.47
N PHE A 33 -21.36 14.52 7.47
CA PHE A 33 -21.25 15.17 6.17
C PHE A 33 -21.78 14.22 5.10
N ASP A 34 -22.62 14.74 4.20
CA ASP A 34 -23.16 13.92 3.12
C ASP A 34 -22.18 13.83 1.95
N PHE A 35 -21.54 12.68 1.81
CA PHE A 35 -20.67 12.34 0.69
C PHE A 35 -21.44 11.72 -0.49
N ASN A 36 -22.76 11.60 -0.40
CA ASN A 36 -23.67 11.17 -1.46
C ASN A 36 -23.93 12.28 -2.51
N VAL A 37 -22.93 13.12 -2.72
CA VAL A 37 -22.79 13.99 -3.89
C VAL A 37 -21.95 13.22 -4.92
N GLY A 38 -21.91 13.69 -6.17
CA GLY A 38 -21.04 13.06 -7.17
C GLY A 38 -19.56 13.34 -6.87
N ASP A 39 -18.82 13.87 -7.84
CA ASP A 39 -17.38 14.07 -7.67
C ASP A 39 -17.11 15.17 -6.62
N ILE A 40 -16.11 14.96 -5.76
CA ILE A 40 -15.68 15.92 -4.74
C ILE A 40 -14.27 16.39 -5.05
N SER A 41 -14.04 17.70 -5.02
CA SER A 41 -12.71 18.29 -5.12
C SER A 41 -12.40 19.22 -3.96
N ILE A 42 -11.13 19.25 -3.55
CA ILE A 42 -10.58 20.22 -2.61
C ILE A 42 -9.52 21.02 -3.37
N THR A 43 -9.72 22.33 -3.46
CA THR A 43 -8.97 23.21 -4.37
C THR A 43 -8.49 24.47 -3.66
N LYS A 44 -7.66 25.27 -4.34
CA LYS A 44 -7.22 26.61 -3.89
C LYS A 44 -6.55 26.65 -2.50
N GLY A 45 -5.83 25.59 -2.14
CA GLY A 45 -5.15 25.48 -0.84
C GLY A 45 -6.10 25.28 0.34
N ALA A 46 -7.33 24.85 0.09
CA ALA A 46 -8.30 24.58 1.14
C ALA A 46 -7.98 23.28 1.91
N SER A 47 -8.41 23.25 3.17
CA SER A 47 -8.39 22.06 4.01
C SER A 47 -9.80 21.65 4.40
N PHE A 48 -10.18 20.40 4.13
CA PHE A 48 -11.43 19.83 4.61
C PHE A 48 -11.16 18.84 5.73
N THR A 49 -11.68 19.12 6.93
CA THR A 49 -11.54 18.27 8.11
C THR A 49 -12.91 17.80 8.60
N LEU A 50 -13.07 16.50 8.78
CA LEU A 50 -14.26 15.89 9.36
C LEU A 50 -13.89 15.11 10.63
N VAL A 51 -14.61 15.34 11.72
CA VAL A 51 -14.30 14.81 13.07
C VAL A 51 -15.48 14.01 13.67
N ASP A 52 -15.17 12.85 14.28
CA ASP A 52 -15.96 11.99 15.20
C ASP A 52 -17.28 11.34 14.72
N LYS A 53 -17.97 11.84 13.70
CA LYS A 53 -19.24 11.26 13.20
C LYS A 53 -19.21 10.95 11.71
N ILE A 54 -18.73 9.75 11.31
CA ILE A 54 -18.31 9.54 9.91
C ILE A 54 -18.54 8.12 9.38
N ASP A 55 -19.60 7.97 8.58
CA ASP A 55 -19.57 7.10 7.40
C ASP A 55 -19.20 8.02 6.21
N ALA A 56 -17.93 8.06 5.81
CA ALA A 56 -17.47 8.80 4.63
C ALA A 56 -17.59 7.92 3.39
N ILE A 57 -18.80 7.85 2.84
CA ILE A 57 -19.16 7.03 1.70
C ILE A 57 -19.27 7.91 0.46
N PHE A 58 -18.19 7.99 -0.32
CA PHE A 58 -18.12 8.77 -1.56
C PHE A 58 -18.79 7.98 -2.69
N GLN A 59 -19.71 8.63 -3.42
CA GLN A 59 -20.31 8.04 -4.62
C GLN A 59 -19.56 8.39 -5.90
N GLY A 60 -18.99 9.58 -5.99
CA GLY A 60 -18.16 10.02 -7.09
C GLY A 60 -16.67 9.80 -6.86
N GLY A 61 -15.87 10.40 -7.75
CA GLY A 61 -14.43 10.54 -7.61
C GLY A 61 -14.04 11.55 -6.53
N LEU A 62 -12.75 11.53 -6.19
CA LEU A 62 -12.16 12.44 -5.22
C LEU A 62 -10.90 13.06 -5.83
N SER A 63 -10.80 14.39 -5.82
CA SER A 63 -9.60 15.12 -6.24
C SER A 63 -9.12 16.05 -5.13
N ILE A 64 -7.89 15.85 -4.67
CA ILE A 64 -7.22 16.73 -3.70
C ILE A 64 -6.09 17.41 -4.45
N GLU A 65 -6.19 18.72 -4.66
CA GLU A 65 -5.15 19.48 -5.35
C GLU A 65 -3.87 19.59 -4.52
N LYS A 66 -2.81 20.05 -5.18
CA LYS A 66 -1.56 20.38 -4.49
C LYS A 66 -1.86 21.45 -3.43
N ASP A 67 -1.16 21.35 -2.29
CA ASP A 67 -1.29 22.27 -1.15
C ASP A 67 -2.70 22.30 -0.51
N CYS A 68 -3.56 21.32 -0.84
CA CYS A 68 -4.86 21.10 -0.22
C CYS A 68 -4.83 19.86 0.69
N ASP A 69 -5.71 19.83 1.68
CA ASP A 69 -5.74 18.75 2.66
C ASP A 69 -7.14 18.14 2.84
N LEU A 70 -7.20 16.83 3.04
CA LEU A 70 -8.36 16.09 3.51
C LEU A 70 -8.03 15.35 4.80
N PHE A 71 -8.71 15.67 5.88
CA PHE A 71 -8.61 14.98 7.17
C PHE A 71 -9.93 14.30 7.52
N LEU A 72 -9.89 12.98 7.71
CA LEU A 72 -10.99 12.18 8.26
C LEU A 72 -10.53 11.62 9.60
N VAL A 73 -11.02 12.18 10.70
CA VAL A 73 -10.51 11.88 12.05
C VAL A 73 -11.64 11.45 12.97
N SER A 74 -11.39 10.44 13.80
CA SER A 74 -12.32 10.02 14.83
C SER A 74 -11.57 9.62 16.08
N LYS A 75 -12.07 10.06 17.22
CA LYS A 75 -11.60 9.80 18.57
C LYS A 75 -12.59 8.99 19.39
N VAL A 76 -13.81 8.77 18.89
CA VAL A 76 -14.88 8.13 19.66
C VAL A 76 -15.37 6.84 19.00
N GLU A 77 -15.84 6.93 17.75
CA GLU A 77 -16.51 5.86 17.01
C GLU A 77 -15.67 5.32 15.84
N ALA A 78 -16.07 4.17 15.28
CA ALA A 78 -15.45 3.63 14.06
C ALA A 78 -15.71 4.56 12.87
N ILE A 79 -14.67 4.89 12.09
CA ILE A 79 -14.86 5.50 10.76
C ILE A 79 -15.01 4.39 9.73
N LYS A 80 -16.01 4.55 8.85
CA LYS A 80 -16.01 3.87 7.55
C LYS A 80 -15.64 4.85 6.45
N VAL A 81 -14.59 4.56 5.69
CA VAL A 81 -14.25 5.31 4.48
C VAL A 81 -14.41 4.38 3.30
N LYS A 82 -15.36 4.73 2.42
CA LYS A 82 -15.73 3.92 1.27
C LYS A 82 -15.73 4.77 0.01
N LEU A 83 -14.93 4.34 -0.97
CA LEU A 83 -15.00 4.80 -2.35
C LEU A 83 -15.18 3.55 -3.20
N GLU A 84 -16.40 3.02 -3.27
CA GLU A 84 -16.71 1.72 -3.90
C GLU A 84 -17.41 1.92 -5.26
N ASN A 85 -16.79 2.72 -6.13
CA ASN A 85 -17.28 2.98 -7.48
C ASN A 85 -16.18 2.67 -8.50
N ILE A 86 -16.30 1.53 -9.17
CA ILE A 86 -15.33 1.01 -10.15
C ILE A 86 -15.20 1.84 -11.45
N PHE A 87 -16.00 2.90 -11.59
CA PHE A 87 -15.88 3.89 -12.68
C PHE A 87 -15.24 5.21 -12.22
N SER A 88 -15.15 5.42 -10.90
CA SER A 88 -14.61 6.65 -10.33
C SER A 88 -13.08 6.68 -10.39
N THR A 89 -12.53 7.88 -10.34
CA THR A 89 -11.10 8.14 -10.23
C THR A 89 -10.82 8.91 -8.95
N VAL A 90 -9.74 8.53 -8.27
CA VAL A 90 -9.21 9.24 -7.11
C VAL A 90 -7.85 9.81 -7.47
N VAL A 91 -7.66 11.11 -7.28
CA VAL A 91 -6.40 11.81 -7.50
C VAL A 91 -6.02 12.57 -6.23
N ASN A 92 -4.91 12.22 -5.62
CA ASN A 92 -4.37 12.92 -4.46
C ASN A 92 -3.03 13.59 -4.81
N LYS A 93 -3.01 14.92 -4.91
CA LYS A 93 -1.78 15.73 -5.08
C LYS A 93 -1.35 16.46 -3.81
N GLY A 94 -2.21 16.48 -2.79
CA GLY A 94 -1.99 17.16 -1.52
C GLY A 94 -1.80 16.17 -0.37
N LEU A 95 -2.47 16.41 0.75
CA LEU A 95 -2.44 15.55 1.91
C LEU A 95 -3.81 14.92 2.14
N TRP A 96 -3.87 13.61 2.29
CA TRP A 96 -5.06 12.88 2.71
C TRP A 96 -4.74 12.03 3.93
N VAL A 97 -5.36 12.36 5.06
CA VAL A 97 -5.16 11.66 6.33
C VAL A 97 -6.46 11.02 6.79
N ILE A 98 -6.38 9.76 7.16
CA ILE A 98 -7.44 9.05 7.88
C ILE A 98 -6.84 8.61 9.22
N LYS A 99 -7.36 9.13 10.33
CA LYS A 99 -6.82 8.88 11.68
C LYS A 99 -7.89 8.38 12.65
N THR A 100 -7.66 7.21 13.25
CA THR A 100 -8.60 6.59 14.21
C THR A 100 -7.94 5.92 15.41
N VAL A 101 -6.63 6.06 15.64
CA VAL A 101 -5.96 5.34 16.75
C VAL A 101 -6.44 5.69 18.15
N GLU A 102 -7.11 6.83 18.33
CA GLU A 102 -7.74 7.21 19.60
C GLU A 102 -9.17 6.64 19.74
N ALA A 103 -9.72 6.02 18.68
CA ALA A 103 -11.10 5.54 18.66
C ALA A 103 -11.27 4.20 19.37
N THR A 104 -12.43 4.02 20.00
CA THR A 104 -12.76 2.78 20.74
C THR A 104 -13.17 1.61 19.83
N LYS A 105 -13.51 1.90 18.57
CA LYS A 105 -13.91 0.91 17.56
C LYS A 105 -13.00 0.97 16.35
N LYS A 106 -12.77 -0.19 15.74
CA LYS A 106 -11.87 -0.36 14.58
C LYS A 106 -12.45 0.24 13.30
N ALA A 107 -11.58 0.78 12.44
CA ALA A 107 -11.97 1.42 11.18
C ALA A 107 -12.26 0.41 10.06
N ILE A 108 -13.10 0.79 9.10
CA ILE A 108 -13.32 0.05 7.85
C ILE A 108 -12.96 0.95 6.67
N ILE A 109 -11.87 0.62 5.98
CA ILE A 109 -11.41 1.34 4.80
C ILE A 109 -11.55 0.44 3.57
N SER A 110 -12.27 0.93 2.57
CA SER A 110 -12.51 0.23 1.31
C SER A 110 -12.44 1.23 0.15
N ILE A 111 -11.29 1.26 -0.54
CA ILE A 111 -11.10 2.07 -1.74
C ILE A 111 -11.12 1.12 -2.93
N ALA A 112 -12.25 1.06 -3.62
CA ALA A 112 -12.48 0.22 -4.78
C ALA A 112 -12.90 1.07 -5.99
N VAL A 113 -11.91 1.57 -6.73
CA VAL A 113 -12.09 2.56 -7.80
C VAL A 113 -11.43 2.12 -9.11
N ALA A 114 -11.74 2.79 -10.23
CA ALA A 114 -11.13 2.48 -11.52
C ALA A 114 -9.64 2.81 -11.54
N LYS A 115 -9.30 3.96 -10.94
CA LYS A 115 -7.95 4.51 -10.89
C LYS A 115 -7.73 5.25 -9.58
N LEU A 116 -6.60 4.97 -8.94
CA LEU A 116 -6.08 5.71 -7.79
C LEU A 116 -4.72 6.28 -8.20
N GLU A 117 -4.58 7.60 -8.24
CA GLU A 117 -3.32 8.30 -8.50
C GLU A 117 -2.92 9.12 -7.28
N ASN A 118 -1.85 8.68 -6.61
CA ASN A 118 -1.28 9.33 -5.45
C ASN A 118 0.06 9.98 -5.80
N ILE A 119 0.08 11.31 -5.80
CA ILE A 119 1.25 12.17 -6.04
C ILE A 119 1.71 12.83 -4.74
N GLY A 120 0.77 13.11 -3.84
CA GLY A 120 1.03 13.67 -2.52
C GLY A 120 1.21 12.62 -1.42
N ASN A 121 0.73 12.93 -0.22
CA ASN A 121 0.78 12.02 0.93
C ASN A 121 -0.61 11.47 1.24
N LEU A 122 -0.73 10.15 1.29
CA LEU A 122 -1.92 9.44 1.72
C LEU A 122 -1.56 8.63 2.97
N ILE A 123 -2.09 9.04 4.12
CA ILE A 123 -1.70 8.50 5.43
C ILE A 123 -2.92 7.88 6.11
N TYR A 124 -2.84 6.58 6.35
CA TYR A 124 -3.76 5.84 7.20
C TYR A 124 -3.08 5.64 8.55
N TYR A 125 -3.53 6.37 9.58
CA TYR A 125 -3.13 6.14 10.95
C TYR A 125 -4.29 5.54 11.75
N ILE A 126 -4.48 4.23 11.59
CA ILE A 126 -5.70 3.55 11.96
C ILE A 126 -5.40 2.17 12.54
N GLU A 127 -6.14 1.76 13.57
CA GLU A 127 -6.36 0.35 13.85
C GLU A 127 -7.62 -0.08 13.11
N ALA A 128 -7.46 -0.86 12.03
CA ALA A 128 -8.59 -1.24 11.17
C ALA A 128 -9.11 -2.65 11.47
N GLU A 129 -10.41 -2.84 11.27
CA GLU A 129 -11.02 -4.16 11.10
C GLU A 129 -10.81 -4.64 9.66
N LYS A 130 -10.87 -3.70 8.71
CA LYS A 130 -10.59 -3.94 7.29
C LYS A 130 -9.87 -2.73 6.70
N LEU A 131 -8.80 -3.00 5.96
CA LEU A 131 -8.11 -2.00 5.14
C LEU A 131 -7.83 -2.59 3.75
N ALA A 132 -8.55 -2.09 2.75
CA ALA A 132 -8.44 -2.57 1.38
C ALA A 132 -8.34 -1.41 0.39
N ILE A 133 -7.27 -1.39 -0.40
CA ILE A 133 -7.03 -0.44 -1.50
C ILE A 133 -7.02 -1.24 -2.80
N ILE A 134 -8.21 -1.50 -3.33
CA ILE A 134 -8.50 -2.40 -4.45
C ILE A 134 -8.86 -1.58 -5.68
N SER A 135 -7.87 -0.96 -6.32
CA SER A 135 -8.07 -0.25 -7.59
C SER A 135 -7.52 -1.05 -8.76
N LYS A 136 -8.18 -0.98 -9.92
CA LYS A 136 -7.68 -1.62 -11.15
C LYS A 136 -6.32 -1.06 -11.54
N ASN A 137 -6.12 0.25 -11.36
CA ASN A 137 -4.84 0.90 -11.58
C ASN A 137 -4.49 1.75 -10.36
N ILE A 138 -3.38 1.43 -9.71
CA ILE A 138 -2.81 2.26 -8.65
C ILE A 138 -1.53 2.87 -9.23
N LYS A 139 -1.43 4.19 -9.22
CA LYS A 139 -0.19 4.91 -9.53
C LYS A 139 0.23 5.70 -8.30
N ASN A 140 1.44 5.45 -7.83
CA ASN A 140 2.01 6.14 -6.68
C ASN A 140 3.35 6.77 -7.05
N THR A 141 3.42 8.10 -7.08
CA THR A 141 4.67 8.86 -7.17
C THR A 141 4.98 9.63 -5.88
N GLY A 142 4.02 9.71 -4.96
CA GLY A 142 4.17 10.31 -3.63
C GLY A 142 4.42 9.27 -2.55
N CYS A 143 3.76 9.43 -1.39
CA CYS A 143 3.81 8.47 -0.29
C CYS A 143 2.42 7.94 0.06
N ILE A 144 2.30 6.61 0.18
CA ILE A 144 1.17 5.94 0.83
C ILE A 144 1.71 5.36 2.13
N HIS A 145 1.25 5.83 3.28
CA HIS A 145 1.71 5.36 4.59
C HIS A 145 0.55 4.70 5.35
N ILE A 146 0.70 3.42 5.67
CA ILE A 146 -0.22 2.65 6.50
C ILE A 146 0.46 2.41 7.84
N LYS A 147 -0.10 2.96 8.92
CA LYS A 147 0.48 2.88 10.26
C LYS A 147 -0.56 2.65 11.36
N GLN A 148 -0.11 1.98 12.41
CA GLN A 148 -0.80 1.85 13.70
C GLN A 148 0.23 1.78 14.84
N ASP A 149 -0.23 1.83 16.09
CA ASP A 149 0.68 1.90 17.24
C ASP A 149 1.35 0.56 17.57
N ALA A 150 0.62 -0.55 17.38
CA ALA A 150 1.11 -1.90 17.57
C ALA A 150 0.60 -2.82 16.46
N CYS A 151 1.40 -3.82 16.07
CA CYS A 151 1.02 -4.74 15.00
C CYS A 151 -0.15 -5.61 15.45
N THR A 152 -1.17 -5.68 14.59
CA THR A 152 -2.38 -6.49 14.78
C THR A 152 -2.47 -7.56 13.70
N ASP A 153 -3.50 -8.41 13.75
CA ASP A 153 -3.73 -9.43 12.72
C ASP A 153 -4.41 -8.89 11.46
N THR A 154 -4.80 -7.63 11.45
CA THR A 154 -5.39 -7.00 10.26
C THR A 154 -4.34 -6.90 9.16
N VAL A 155 -4.67 -7.43 7.99
CA VAL A 155 -3.84 -7.35 6.78
C VAL A 155 -4.37 -6.23 5.88
N ALA A 156 -3.51 -5.30 5.50
CA ALA A 156 -3.79 -4.32 4.46
C ALA A 156 -3.70 -4.98 3.08
N GLU A 157 -4.78 -4.91 2.31
CA GLU A 157 -4.83 -5.45 0.95
C GLU A 157 -4.54 -4.35 -0.08
N LEU A 158 -3.56 -4.58 -0.97
CA LEU A 158 -3.16 -3.62 -1.98
C LEU A 158 -3.28 -4.21 -3.39
N GLY A 159 -4.02 -3.51 -4.25
CA GLY A 159 -4.26 -3.91 -5.63
C GLY A 159 -5.31 -5.02 -5.76
N CYS A 160 -5.51 -5.50 -6.98
CA CYS A 160 -6.46 -6.56 -7.28
C CYS A 160 -6.00 -7.42 -8.44
N ASN A 161 -6.53 -8.65 -8.52
CA ASN A 161 -6.24 -9.54 -9.64
C ASN A 161 -6.73 -8.92 -10.96
N GLY A 162 -5.88 -8.95 -11.99
CA GLY A 162 -6.12 -8.26 -13.26
C GLY A 162 -5.90 -6.73 -13.22
N GLY A 163 -5.52 -6.19 -12.06
CA GLY A 163 -5.09 -4.81 -11.89
C GLY A 163 -3.56 -4.65 -12.00
N SER A 164 -3.09 -3.42 -11.75
CA SER A 164 -1.66 -3.10 -11.72
C SER A 164 -1.35 -2.00 -10.70
N ILE A 165 -0.13 -2.04 -10.16
CA ILE A 165 0.43 -1.00 -9.30
C ILE A 165 1.70 -0.45 -9.96
N GLU A 166 1.70 0.82 -10.38
CA GLU A 166 2.91 1.54 -10.77
C GLU A 166 3.39 2.36 -9.57
N ASN A 167 4.51 1.96 -8.97
CA ASN A 167 5.08 2.62 -7.80
C ASN A 167 6.43 3.27 -8.16
N GLN A 168 6.47 4.59 -8.20
CA GLN A 168 7.70 5.39 -8.34
C GLN A 168 8.04 6.14 -7.03
N GLY A 169 7.08 6.22 -6.11
CA GLY A 169 7.23 6.84 -4.80
C GLY A 169 7.55 5.82 -3.72
N THR A 170 6.98 6.02 -2.53
CA THR A 170 7.15 5.12 -1.38
C THR A 170 5.81 4.61 -0.87
N ILE A 171 5.70 3.30 -0.65
CA ILE A 171 4.64 2.69 0.16
C ILE A 171 5.26 2.32 1.51
N CYS A 172 4.77 2.90 2.59
CA CYS A 172 5.27 2.71 3.94
C CYS A 172 4.31 1.87 4.78
N LEU A 173 4.86 0.90 5.49
CA LEU A 173 4.16 0.11 6.49
C LEU A 173 4.84 0.35 7.84
N THR A 174 4.07 0.74 8.85
CA THR A 174 4.55 0.88 10.23
C THR A 174 3.65 0.10 11.17
N ASN A 175 4.18 -0.95 11.80
CA ASN A 175 3.42 -1.91 12.60
C ASN A 175 2.23 -2.53 11.86
N TYR A 176 2.36 -2.85 10.58
CA TYR A 176 1.23 -3.34 9.78
C TYR A 176 1.62 -4.57 8.94
N LYS A 177 0.68 -5.52 8.81
CA LYS A 177 0.78 -6.64 7.87
C LYS A 177 0.15 -6.21 6.54
N ALA A 178 0.80 -6.46 5.40
CA ALA A 178 0.24 -6.13 4.10
C ALA A 178 0.37 -7.29 3.12
N LYS A 179 -0.56 -7.37 2.18
CA LYS A 179 -0.53 -8.34 1.07
C LYS A 179 -0.82 -7.64 -0.25
N ILE A 180 0.03 -7.91 -1.23
CA ILE A 180 -0.10 -7.35 -2.58
C ILE A 180 -0.79 -8.35 -3.51
N PHE A 181 -1.84 -7.90 -4.17
CA PHE A 181 -2.70 -8.68 -5.07
C PHE A 181 -2.62 -8.25 -6.54
N ALA A 182 -1.54 -7.57 -6.95
CA ALA A 182 -1.33 -7.14 -8.32
C ALA A 182 0.18 -7.10 -8.68
N PRO A 183 0.54 -7.18 -9.97
CA PRO A 183 1.89 -6.86 -10.42
C PRO A 183 2.29 -5.43 -10.05
N VAL A 184 3.55 -5.25 -9.64
CA VAL A 184 4.13 -3.94 -9.28
C VAL A 184 5.22 -3.56 -10.27
N SER A 185 5.08 -2.42 -10.94
CA SER A 185 6.08 -1.85 -11.84
C SER A 185 6.69 -0.56 -11.28
N GLY A 186 7.83 -0.13 -11.84
CA GLY A 186 8.52 1.11 -11.48
C GLY A 186 9.76 0.90 -10.62
N SER A 187 10.40 1.99 -10.21
CA SER A 187 11.64 1.99 -9.41
C SER A 187 11.45 2.46 -7.98
N GLY A 188 10.20 2.56 -7.53
CA GLY A 188 9.81 2.99 -6.20
C GLY A 188 10.28 2.08 -5.06
N CYS A 189 9.79 2.41 -3.86
CA CYS A 189 10.12 1.69 -2.65
C CYS A 189 8.89 1.19 -1.90
N ILE A 190 9.04 0.04 -1.26
CA ILE A 190 8.17 -0.44 -0.19
C ILE A 190 9.01 -0.48 1.10
N ALA A 191 8.75 0.44 2.02
CA ALA A 191 9.43 0.56 3.30
C ALA A 191 8.65 -0.19 4.39
N ILE A 192 9.32 -1.11 5.07
CA ILE A 192 8.78 -2.02 6.08
C ILE A 192 9.41 -1.60 7.42
N GLU A 193 8.73 -0.72 8.14
CA GLU A 193 9.19 -0.09 9.38
C GLU A 193 8.52 -0.71 10.61
N LYS A 194 9.18 -0.68 11.77
CA LYS A 194 8.68 -1.27 13.02
C LYS A 194 8.20 -2.69 12.79
N ASP A 195 7.24 -3.21 13.55
CA ASP A 195 6.81 -4.61 13.43
C ASP A 195 5.88 -4.82 12.21
N SER A 196 6.41 -4.62 11.00
CA SER A 196 5.67 -4.72 9.74
C SER A 196 6.07 -5.92 8.92
N HIS A 197 5.10 -6.45 8.17
CA HIS A 197 5.28 -7.66 7.37
C HIS A 197 4.62 -7.47 6.02
N ILE A 198 5.30 -7.84 4.94
CA ILE A 198 4.69 -7.85 3.62
C ILE A 198 4.73 -9.23 2.96
N GLU A 199 3.58 -9.65 2.44
CA GLU A 199 3.45 -10.82 1.60
C GLU A 199 3.25 -10.40 0.14
N ILE A 200 4.11 -10.92 -0.73
CA ILE A 200 3.96 -10.83 -2.17
C ILE A 200 3.06 -11.97 -2.62
N GLY A 201 1.85 -11.64 -3.08
CA GLY A 201 0.90 -12.64 -3.57
C GLY A 201 1.46 -13.49 -4.70
N ASP A 202 1.00 -14.73 -4.76
CA ASP A 202 1.41 -15.70 -5.76
C ASP A 202 1.19 -15.15 -7.19
N PHE A 203 2.08 -15.52 -8.12
CA PHE A 203 2.02 -15.18 -9.56
C PHE A 203 2.33 -13.73 -9.96
N PHE A 204 2.30 -12.76 -9.05
CA PHE A 204 2.55 -11.37 -9.40
C PHE A 204 4.03 -11.09 -9.70
N SER A 205 4.30 -10.26 -10.71
CA SER A 205 5.65 -9.78 -11.03
C SER A 205 5.93 -8.45 -10.36
N PHE A 206 7.15 -8.30 -9.86
CA PHE A 206 7.68 -7.02 -9.45
C PHE A 206 8.78 -6.65 -10.42
N ASP A 207 8.87 -5.37 -10.75
CA ASP A 207 10.03 -4.83 -11.43
C ASP A 207 11.29 -5.11 -10.59
N LYS A 208 12.41 -5.37 -11.26
CA LYS A 208 13.72 -5.56 -10.61
C LYS A 208 14.21 -4.29 -9.92
N GLU A 209 13.71 -3.13 -10.34
CA GLU A 209 14.09 -1.83 -9.77
C GLU A 209 13.27 -1.48 -8.53
N GLN A 210 12.13 -2.15 -8.27
CA GLN A 210 11.41 -2.00 -7.01
C GLN A 210 12.29 -2.41 -5.84
N THR A 211 12.33 -1.56 -4.82
CA THR A 211 13.16 -1.78 -3.64
C THR A 211 12.29 -2.08 -2.42
N PHE A 212 12.54 -3.20 -1.75
CA PHE A 212 12.02 -3.46 -0.41
C PHE A 212 13.06 -2.99 0.62
N TYR A 213 12.69 -2.04 1.47
CA TYR A 213 13.54 -1.57 2.55
C TYR A 213 13.06 -2.12 3.88
N LEU A 214 13.93 -2.86 4.57
CA LEU A 214 13.68 -3.34 5.92
C LEU A 214 14.21 -2.29 6.91
N GLY A 215 13.32 -1.66 7.68
CA GLY A 215 13.60 -0.56 8.60
C GLY A 215 14.55 -0.90 9.75
N ALA A 216 14.62 -0.07 10.79
CA ALA A 216 15.59 -0.25 11.87
C ALA A 216 15.31 -1.44 12.81
N SER A 217 14.10 -2.00 12.76
CA SER A 217 13.55 -2.93 13.75
C SER A 217 13.29 -4.32 13.16
N LYS A 218 12.42 -5.10 13.82
CA LYS A 218 11.72 -6.26 13.25
C LYS A 218 11.13 -5.88 11.90
N GLY A 219 11.03 -6.84 11.00
CA GLY A 219 10.45 -6.61 9.68
C GLY A 219 10.59 -7.85 8.83
N SER A 220 9.59 -8.17 8.03
CA SER A 220 9.69 -9.32 7.13
C SER A 220 9.09 -9.11 5.76
N ILE A 221 9.67 -9.87 4.82
CA ILE A 221 9.18 -10.07 3.48
C ILE A 221 8.91 -11.57 3.28
N CYS A 222 7.75 -11.88 2.72
CA CYS A 222 7.33 -13.23 2.34
C CYS A 222 7.00 -13.25 0.85
N ALA A 223 7.47 -14.28 0.15
CA ALA A 223 7.22 -14.41 -1.28
C ALA A 223 6.99 -15.86 -1.72
N ALA A 224 6.17 -16.04 -2.74
CA ALA A 224 5.92 -17.34 -3.35
C ALA A 224 7.16 -17.89 -4.08
N PRO A 225 7.57 -19.14 -3.84
CA PRO A 225 8.60 -19.76 -4.66
C PRO A 225 8.03 -20.27 -5.99
N SER A 226 8.87 -20.27 -7.03
CA SER A 226 8.49 -20.72 -8.37
C SER A 226 9.59 -21.56 -9.03
N LEU A 227 9.26 -22.23 -10.15
CA LEU A 227 10.24 -22.94 -10.97
C LEU A 227 11.17 -21.98 -11.74
N ILE A 228 10.71 -20.75 -11.98
CA ILE A 228 11.46 -19.68 -12.64
C ILE A 228 11.50 -18.50 -11.65
N PRO A 229 12.41 -18.55 -10.66
CA PRO A 229 12.43 -17.57 -9.58
C PRO A 229 12.68 -16.17 -10.12
N LYS A 230 11.96 -15.19 -9.58
CA LYS A 230 12.27 -13.77 -9.78
C LYS A 230 13.38 -13.37 -8.81
N THR A 231 13.95 -12.18 -8.94
CA THR A 231 14.88 -11.62 -7.94
C THR A 231 14.29 -10.34 -7.38
N TYR A 232 14.01 -10.31 -6.08
CA TYR A 232 13.54 -9.10 -5.40
C TYR A 232 14.71 -8.38 -4.74
N LYS A 233 14.81 -7.06 -4.94
CA LYS A 233 15.83 -6.25 -4.29
C LYS A 233 15.38 -5.91 -2.88
N VAL A 234 16.12 -6.41 -1.89
CA VAL A 234 15.87 -6.16 -0.47
C VAL A 234 17.09 -5.47 0.10
N VAL A 235 16.91 -4.33 0.76
CA VAL A 235 18.00 -3.58 1.36
C VAL A 235 17.84 -3.50 2.86
N ASN A 236 18.98 -3.40 3.55
CA ASN A 236 19.08 -3.34 5.01
C ASN A 236 18.58 -4.62 5.72
N PHE A 237 18.86 -5.82 5.17
CA PHE A 237 18.63 -7.09 5.87
C PHE A 237 19.67 -7.29 6.99
N SER A 238 19.22 -7.61 8.19
CA SER A 238 20.05 -7.69 9.40
C SER A 238 19.36 -8.53 10.46
N LYS A 239 19.96 -8.60 11.66
CA LYS A 239 19.37 -9.20 12.87
C LYS A 239 17.92 -8.76 13.09
N GLU A 240 17.12 -9.69 13.62
CA GLU A 240 15.67 -9.58 13.90
C GLU A 240 14.74 -9.42 12.69
N LYS A 241 15.29 -9.36 11.47
CA LYS A 241 14.50 -9.34 10.24
C LYS A 241 14.44 -10.73 9.62
N LYS A 242 13.40 -10.95 8.81
CA LYS A 242 13.15 -12.25 8.16
C LYS A 242 12.90 -12.08 6.66
N ILE A 243 13.48 -12.99 5.89
CA ILE A 243 13.12 -13.22 4.49
C ILE A 243 12.53 -14.63 4.44
N SER A 244 11.32 -14.77 3.90
CA SER A 244 10.55 -16.02 3.99
C SER A 244 9.89 -16.40 2.67
N LEU A 245 9.47 -17.66 2.60
CA LEU A 245 8.62 -18.18 1.53
C LEU A 245 7.19 -18.37 2.04
N THR A 246 6.20 -18.42 1.13
CA THR A 246 4.82 -18.82 1.48
C THR A 246 4.69 -20.33 1.77
N THR A 247 5.77 -21.09 1.60
CA THR A 247 5.83 -22.53 1.81
C THR A 247 7.08 -22.90 2.63
N PRO A 248 7.06 -23.96 3.46
CA PRO A 248 8.22 -24.41 4.22
C PRO A 248 9.49 -24.58 3.37
N LEU A 249 10.62 -24.18 3.94
CA LEU A 249 11.93 -24.36 3.32
C LEU A 249 12.29 -25.84 3.27
N GLY A 250 12.86 -26.26 2.15
CA GLY A 250 13.16 -27.66 1.91
C GLY A 250 14.37 -27.83 1.01
N SER A 251 15.29 -28.69 1.43
CA SER A 251 16.41 -29.14 0.59
C SER A 251 15.94 -30.11 -0.50
N PHE A 252 16.67 -30.17 -1.60
CA PHE A 252 16.46 -31.17 -2.64
C PHE A 252 17.69 -32.07 -2.76
N SER A 253 17.64 -33.21 -2.08
CA SER A 253 18.78 -34.12 -1.89
C SER A 253 19.37 -34.65 -3.19
N LEU A 254 18.54 -34.91 -4.21
CA LEU A 254 19.00 -35.37 -5.53
C LEU A 254 19.92 -34.37 -6.23
N LEU A 255 19.77 -33.06 -5.96
CA LEU A 255 20.64 -32.01 -6.51
C LEU A 255 21.62 -31.43 -5.47
N LYS A 256 21.71 -32.04 -4.28
CA LYS A 256 22.51 -31.54 -3.13
C LYS A 256 22.24 -30.05 -2.82
N GLN A 257 21.00 -29.60 -3.00
CA GLN A 257 20.63 -28.20 -2.76
C GLN A 257 20.11 -28.02 -1.34
N ALA A 258 20.78 -27.16 -0.56
CA ALA A 258 20.31 -26.74 0.75
C ALA A 258 19.04 -25.88 0.65
N ALA A 259 18.28 -25.84 1.75
CA ALA A 259 17.07 -25.04 1.91
C ALA A 259 17.26 -23.55 1.58
N PHE A 260 18.46 -23.02 1.80
CA PHE A 260 18.88 -21.69 1.35
C PHE A 260 20.34 -21.70 0.92
N SER A 261 20.76 -20.65 0.20
CA SER A 261 22.17 -20.40 -0.13
C SER A 261 22.38 -18.91 -0.40
N TYR A 262 23.51 -18.37 0.02
CA TYR A 262 23.94 -17.01 -0.31
C TYR A 262 25.18 -17.05 -1.21
N ASP A 263 25.14 -16.31 -2.32
CA ASP A 263 26.26 -16.13 -3.23
C ASP A 263 26.94 -14.79 -2.93
N SER A 264 28.16 -14.83 -2.38
CA SER A 264 28.95 -13.66 -2.00
C SER A 264 29.39 -12.80 -3.19
N ASN A 265 29.46 -13.36 -4.40
CA ASN A 265 29.89 -12.64 -5.60
C ASN A 265 28.74 -11.79 -6.14
N SER A 266 27.52 -12.34 -6.18
CA SER A 266 26.34 -11.65 -6.68
C SER A 266 25.56 -10.91 -5.59
N GLY A 267 25.71 -11.27 -4.31
CA GLY A 267 24.91 -10.72 -3.21
C GLY A 267 23.48 -11.26 -3.16
N VAL A 268 23.23 -12.43 -3.77
CA VAL A 268 21.90 -13.03 -3.88
C VAL A 268 21.72 -14.14 -2.85
N LEU A 269 20.71 -13.96 -2.00
CA LEU A 269 20.16 -15.00 -1.14
C LEU A 269 19.06 -15.75 -1.90
N THR A 270 19.17 -17.08 -1.97
CA THR A 270 18.18 -17.96 -2.59
C THR A 270 17.55 -18.84 -1.52
N LEU A 271 16.22 -18.81 -1.40
CA LEU A 271 15.43 -19.71 -0.56
C LEU A 271 14.75 -20.76 -1.45
N ARG A 272 14.61 -21.99 -0.95
CA ARG A 272 14.10 -23.15 -1.72
C ARG A 272 13.02 -23.91 -0.96
N ALA A 273 12.04 -24.37 -1.72
CA ALA A 273 11.00 -25.31 -1.29
C ALA A 273 10.97 -26.47 -2.30
N GLY A 274 11.87 -27.44 -2.10
CA GLY A 274 12.08 -28.55 -3.04
C GLY A 274 12.65 -28.06 -4.37
N LEU A 275 11.90 -28.26 -5.47
CA LEU A 275 12.29 -27.81 -6.82
C LEU A 275 11.97 -26.34 -7.10
N LYS A 276 11.14 -25.70 -6.27
CA LYS A 276 10.80 -24.28 -6.40
C LYS A 276 11.76 -23.43 -5.58
N SER A 277 12.02 -22.21 -6.01
CA SER A 277 12.87 -21.27 -5.29
C SER A 277 12.40 -19.83 -5.46
N GLN A 278 12.97 -18.93 -4.67
CA GLN A 278 12.82 -17.49 -4.82
C GLN A 278 14.15 -16.81 -4.47
N LYS A 279 14.52 -15.76 -5.21
CA LYS A 279 15.77 -15.04 -5.04
C LYS A 279 15.54 -13.65 -4.47
N PHE A 280 16.47 -13.23 -3.63
CA PHE A 280 16.51 -11.93 -2.99
C PHE A 280 17.92 -11.36 -3.17
N PHE A 281 18.06 -10.24 -3.85
CA PHE A 281 19.31 -9.50 -3.87
C PHE A 281 19.39 -8.66 -2.60
N ILE A 282 20.23 -9.10 -1.66
CA ILE A 282 20.39 -8.48 -0.32
C ILE A 282 21.66 -7.62 -0.21
N GLY A 283 22.49 -7.61 -1.27
CA GLY A 283 23.79 -6.96 -1.29
C GLY A 283 24.94 -7.92 -0.93
N LYS A 284 26.17 -7.44 -1.09
CA LYS A 284 27.39 -8.21 -0.81
C LYS A 284 27.84 -8.04 0.64
N GLY A 285 28.82 -8.84 1.07
CA GLY A 285 29.51 -8.68 2.35
C GLY A 285 28.90 -9.44 3.54
N TYR A 286 27.78 -10.16 3.36
CA TYR A 286 27.23 -11.00 4.42
C TYR A 286 28.12 -12.22 4.68
N ASP A 287 28.24 -12.62 5.94
CA ASP A 287 28.90 -13.84 6.36
C ASP A 287 27.93 -15.03 6.25
N SER A 288 28.21 -15.96 5.34
CA SER A 288 27.37 -17.13 5.08
C SER A 288 27.10 -18.00 6.33
N SER A 289 27.98 -17.98 7.33
CA SER A 289 27.83 -18.77 8.56
C SER A 289 26.77 -18.25 9.52
N LYS A 290 26.34 -16.99 9.35
CA LYS A 290 25.36 -16.32 10.21
C LYS A 290 23.92 -16.45 9.72
N PHE A 291 23.71 -17.05 8.55
CA PHE A 291 22.38 -17.37 8.06
C PHE A 291 21.88 -18.67 8.68
N SER A 292 20.62 -18.69 9.08
CA SER A 292 19.97 -19.92 9.54
C SER A 292 18.48 -19.91 9.22
N VAL A 293 17.86 -21.09 9.21
CA VAL A 293 16.40 -21.20 9.20
C VAL A 293 15.89 -20.79 10.57
N CYS A 294 14.86 -19.94 10.61
CA CYS A 294 14.27 -19.49 11.87
C CYS A 294 13.78 -20.69 12.68
N LYS A 295 14.10 -20.73 13.97
CA LYS A 295 13.76 -21.87 14.86
C LYS A 295 12.25 -22.11 14.97
N ASP A 296 11.47 -21.03 15.04
CA ASP A 296 10.02 -21.06 15.24
C ASP A 296 9.23 -20.90 13.92
N ASP A 297 9.92 -20.78 12.78
CA ASP A 297 9.32 -20.55 11.47
C ASP A 297 10.16 -21.20 10.37
N ASN A 298 9.78 -22.42 9.97
CA ASN A 298 10.50 -23.17 8.95
C ASN A 298 10.36 -22.60 7.52
N THR A 299 9.63 -21.51 7.34
CA THR A 299 9.50 -20.82 6.04
C THR A 299 10.54 -19.71 5.85
N ALA A 300 11.22 -19.31 6.93
CA ALA A 300 12.01 -18.10 6.99
C ALA A 300 13.51 -18.36 7.21
N VAL A 301 14.32 -17.48 6.63
CA VAL A 301 15.75 -17.34 6.92
C VAL A 301 15.96 -16.05 7.73
N GLU A 302 16.76 -16.16 8.78
CA GLU A 302 17.28 -15.05 9.57
C GLU A 302 18.80 -14.92 9.40
N TYR A 303 19.32 -13.76 9.76
CA TYR A 303 20.75 -13.46 9.75
C TYR A 303 21.16 -12.89 11.11
N ASP A 304 22.05 -13.59 11.83
CA ASP A 304 22.54 -13.16 13.15
C ASP A 304 23.74 -12.20 13.03
N GLY A 305 23.49 -11.02 12.47
CA GLY A 305 24.49 -9.97 12.37
C GLY A 305 23.94 -8.66 11.81
N ASP A 306 24.80 -7.66 11.76
CA ASP A 306 24.47 -6.36 11.18
C ASP A 306 24.46 -6.40 9.64
N CYS A 307 23.67 -5.53 9.03
CA CYS A 307 23.74 -5.34 7.58
C CYS A 307 25.15 -4.85 7.22
N PRO A 308 25.89 -5.52 6.30
CA PRO A 308 27.25 -5.12 5.93
C PRO A 308 27.35 -3.72 5.32
N ALA A 309 26.28 -3.26 4.68
CA ALA A 309 26.20 -1.95 4.04
C ALA A 309 24.82 -1.32 4.33
N PRO A 310 24.59 -0.85 5.58
CA PRO A 310 23.30 -0.31 5.98
C PRO A 310 23.05 0.99 5.22
N SER A 311 21.93 1.05 4.51
CA SER A 311 21.51 2.28 3.82
C SER A 311 20.00 2.29 3.59
N ARG A 312 19.43 3.50 3.63
CA ARG A 312 18.09 3.78 3.13
C ARG A 312 18.26 4.46 1.77
N PRO A 313 17.93 3.78 0.65
CA PRO A 313 18.04 4.39 -0.68
C PRO A 313 17.17 5.64 -0.78
N ALA A 314 17.59 6.63 -1.58
CA ALA A 314 16.86 7.89 -1.72
C ALA A 314 15.41 7.70 -2.21
N VAL A 315 15.12 6.64 -2.96
CA VAL A 315 13.76 6.32 -3.39
C VAL A 315 12.86 5.82 -2.25
N CYS A 316 13.46 5.31 -1.18
CA CYS A 316 12.78 4.98 0.07
C CYS A 316 12.73 6.23 0.95
N GLN A 317 11.84 7.16 0.66
CA GLN A 317 11.68 8.37 1.47
C GLN A 317 11.31 8.00 2.92
N PRO A 318 11.71 8.79 3.93
CA PRO A 318 11.20 8.64 5.29
C PRO A 318 9.67 8.61 5.31
N CYS A 319 9.10 7.70 6.10
CA CYS A 319 7.65 7.59 6.18
C CYS A 319 7.08 8.83 6.92
N PRO A 320 6.21 9.62 6.28
CA PRO A 320 5.72 10.86 6.87
C PRO A 320 4.85 10.57 8.08
N GLU A 321 5.02 11.35 9.15
CA GLU A 321 4.10 11.28 10.28
C GLU A 321 2.74 11.88 9.90
N ALA A 322 1.68 11.34 10.51
CA ALA A 322 0.37 11.97 10.41
C ALA A 322 0.44 13.32 11.13
N PRO A 323 0.10 14.45 10.47
CA PRO A 323 0.06 15.73 11.15
C PRO A 323 -0.91 15.70 12.32
N GLU A 324 -0.67 16.59 13.29
CA GLU A 324 -1.66 16.84 14.33
C GLU A 324 -2.97 17.28 13.66
N THR A 325 -4.07 16.67 14.08
CA THR A 325 -5.40 17.08 13.61
C THR A 325 -5.63 18.53 14.06
N PRO A 326 -6.21 19.39 13.21
CA PRO A 326 -6.62 20.73 13.64
C PRO A 326 -7.39 20.62 14.97
N ALA A 327 -6.77 21.12 16.04
CA ALA A 327 -7.37 21.12 17.37
C ALA A 327 -8.54 22.10 17.39
N GLN A 328 -9.47 21.87 18.33
CA GLN A 328 -10.41 22.92 18.74
C GLN A 328 -9.65 24.10 19.35
#